data_AF-A0A246SYC6-F1
#
_entry.id   AF-A0A246SYC6-F1
#
_cell.length_a   1.000
_cell.length_b   1.000
_cell.length_c   1.000
_cell.angle_alpha   90.00
_cell.angle_beta   90.00
_cell.angle_gamma   90.00
#
_symmetry.space_group_name_H-M   'P 1'
#
loop_
_entity.id
_entity.type
_entity.pdbx_description
1 polymer ?
#
loop_
_entity_poly.entity_id
_entity_poly.type
_entity_poly.pdbx_seq_one_letter_code
_entity_poly.pdbx_strand_id
1 'polypeptide(L)'
;MSDIWAIRDARLLEEERPIVSELRGAGANITSIWDLVNSNSGYPNLVPILMKHLRLPYSDRTLSGIARALAVPAASEYWDFLVQRYIDAKQGKGPVFPGDDTEFVLGFKEALACALSGSVTEERLPELIELAKDPANGESRLLLIGPLRRSKAVISQNAVEELRHDPQLAKEIDSWRKK
;
A
#
# COMPACT_ATOMS: atom_id res chain seq x y z
N MET A 1 -25.46 24.82 -3.38
CA MET A 1 -24.96 23.43 -3.28
C MET A 1 -23.52 23.52 -2.81
N SER A 2 -23.23 23.22 -1.54
CA SER A 2 -21.84 23.05 -1.11
C SER A 2 -21.26 21.89 -1.90
N ASP A 3 -20.09 22.09 -2.49
CA ASP A 3 -19.41 21.06 -3.24
C ASP A 3 -19.12 19.87 -2.31
N ILE A 4 -19.80 18.74 -2.54
CA ILE A 4 -19.70 17.54 -1.70
C ILE A 4 -18.27 16.99 -1.66
N TRP A 5 -17.51 17.25 -2.72
CA TRP A 5 -16.08 16.95 -2.80
C TRP A 5 -15.27 17.80 -1.81
N ALA A 6 -15.58 19.09 -1.69
CA ALA A 6 -14.92 19.97 -0.72
C ALA A 6 -15.21 19.57 0.74
N ILE A 7 -16.43 19.10 1.05
CA ILE A 7 -16.77 18.60 2.40
C ILE A 7 -15.99 17.32 2.71
N ARG A 8 -15.91 16.40 1.74
CA ARG A 8 -15.15 15.16 1.86
C ARG A 8 -13.67 15.43 2.08
N ASP A 9 -13.08 16.32 1.29
CA ASP A 9 -11.66 16.68 1.39
C ASP A 9 -11.36 17.36 2.74
N ALA A 10 -12.22 18.28 3.19
CA ALA A 10 -12.08 18.90 4.50
C ALA A 10 -12.13 17.88 5.65
N ARG A 11 -13.00 16.86 5.55
CA ARG A 11 -13.08 15.79 6.55
C ARG A 11 -11.83 14.92 6.58
N LEU A 12 -11.26 14.59 5.41
CA LEU A 12 -10.02 13.83 5.32
C LEU A 12 -8.85 14.63 5.90
N LEU A 13 -8.74 15.92 5.59
CA LEU A 13 -7.70 16.78 6.15
C LEU A 13 -7.79 16.88 7.69
N GLU A 14 -9.01 16.98 8.23
CA GLU A 14 -9.21 17.00 9.69
C GLU A 14 -8.84 15.65 10.33
N GLU A 15 -9.16 14.52 9.69
CA GLU A 15 -8.78 13.19 10.14
C GLU A 15 -7.25 12.96 10.09
N GLU A 16 -6.58 13.46 9.05
CA GLU A 16 -5.12 13.38 8.89
C GLU A 16 -4.35 14.31 9.85
N ARG A 17 -5.01 15.30 10.46
CA ARG A 17 -4.35 16.34 11.28
C ARG A 17 -3.42 15.78 12.38
N PRO A 18 -3.78 14.74 13.16
CA PRO A 18 -2.91 14.23 14.21
C PRO A 18 -1.60 13.65 13.66
N ILE A 19 -1.66 12.86 12.59
CA ILE A 19 -0.46 12.24 12.00
C ILE A 19 0.39 13.28 11.27
N VAL A 20 -0.22 14.23 10.55
CA VAL A 20 0.50 15.32 9.90
C VAL A 20 1.25 16.16 10.94
N SER A 21 0.62 16.47 12.08
CA SER A 21 1.27 17.19 13.18
C SER A 21 2.49 16.44 13.73
N GLU A 22 2.36 15.14 13.98
CA GLU A 22 3.46 14.32 14.52
C GLU A 22 4.61 14.15 13.52
N LEU A 23 4.31 13.91 12.23
CA LEU A 23 5.30 13.83 11.17
C LEU A 23 6.05 15.16 10.98
N ARG A 24 5.35 16.30 11.03
CA ARG A 24 5.97 17.62 10.97
C ARG A 24 6.86 17.88 12.19
N GLY A 25 6.43 17.48 13.37
CA GLY A 25 7.24 17.53 14.60
C GLY A 25 8.54 16.72 14.48
N ALA A 26 8.55 15.66 13.67
CA ALA A 26 9.72 14.85 13.35
C ALA A 26 10.52 15.35 12.12
N GLY A 27 10.20 16.53 11.59
CA GLY A 27 10.94 17.19 10.51
C GLY A 27 10.40 16.97 9.10
N ALA A 28 9.23 16.34 8.93
CA ALA A 28 8.60 16.22 7.61
C ALA A 28 8.03 17.57 7.13
N ASN A 29 8.30 17.95 5.88
CA ASN A 29 7.68 19.13 5.26
C ASN A 29 6.47 18.69 4.42
N ILE A 30 5.36 18.40 5.08
CA ILE A 30 4.13 17.90 4.44
C ILE A 30 2.89 18.66 4.91
N THR A 31 1.90 18.69 4.03
CA THR A 31 0.55 19.20 4.29
C THR A 31 -0.49 18.08 4.38
N SER A 32 -0.20 16.95 3.74
CA SER A 32 -0.97 15.71 3.80
C SER A 32 -0.03 14.50 3.79
N ILE A 33 -0.51 13.36 4.27
CA ILE A 33 0.23 12.08 4.20
C ILE A 33 0.55 11.71 2.74
N TRP A 34 -0.32 12.11 1.81
CA TRP A 34 -0.14 11.86 0.37
C TRP A 34 1.10 12.54 -0.21
N ASP A 35 1.65 13.57 0.45
CA ASP A 35 2.91 14.22 0.06
C ASP A 35 4.10 13.25 0.23
N LEU A 36 4.06 12.34 1.21
CA LEU A 36 5.11 11.34 1.43
C LEU A 36 5.12 10.24 0.36
N VAL A 37 3.95 9.90 -0.18
CA VAL A 37 3.79 8.85 -1.22
C VAL A 37 4.59 9.18 -2.49
N ASN A 38 4.76 10.46 -2.78
CA ASN A 38 5.51 10.93 -3.94
C ASN A 38 6.99 11.21 -3.65
N SER A 39 7.46 10.98 -2.43
CA SER A 39 8.81 11.35 -2.00
C SER A 39 9.77 10.16 -2.06
N ASN A 40 10.92 10.37 -2.70
CA ASN A 40 11.96 9.33 -2.92
C ASN A 40 12.98 9.23 -1.78
N SER A 41 12.80 9.93 -0.65
CA SER A 41 13.87 10.12 0.35
C SER A 41 13.96 9.04 1.44
N GLY A 42 13.09 8.03 1.42
CA GLY A 42 13.17 6.83 2.28
C GLY A 42 12.93 7.04 3.78
N TYR A 43 13.05 8.26 4.30
CA TYR A 43 12.62 8.76 5.62
C TYR A 43 12.47 7.72 6.75
N PRO A 44 13.54 6.98 7.12
CA PRO A 44 13.47 5.92 8.12
C PRO A 44 13.00 6.43 9.49
N ASN A 45 13.33 7.68 9.83
CA ASN A 45 12.92 8.30 11.09
C ASN A 45 11.40 8.55 11.19
N LEU A 46 10.67 8.57 10.07
CA LEU A 46 9.21 8.75 10.07
C LEU A 46 8.45 7.42 10.11
N VAL A 47 9.10 6.30 9.78
CA VAL A 47 8.46 4.97 9.74
C VAL A 47 7.81 4.58 11.07
N PRO A 48 8.46 4.74 12.25
CA PRO A 48 7.81 4.41 13.53
C PRO A 48 6.53 5.21 13.78
N ILE A 49 6.47 6.46 13.34
CA ILE A 49 5.29 7.33 13.45
C ILE A 49 4.17 6.80 12.54
N LEU A 50 4.48 6.55 11.26
CA LEU A 50 3.53 5.96 10.31
C LEU A 50 2.95 4.63 10.84
N MET A 51 3.80 3.77 11.40
CA MET A 51 3.40 2.49 11.98
C MET A 51 2.51 2.62 13.22
N LYS A 52 2.79 3.59 14.09
CA LYS A 52 1.93 3.93 15.22
C LYS A 52 0.54 4.34 14.73
N HIS A 53 0.48 5.22 13.73
CA HIS A 53 -0.77 5.73 13.19
C HIS A 53 -1.56 4.70 12.38
N LEU A 54 -0.89 3.74 11.73
CA LEU A 54 -1.55 2.65 11.01
C LEU A 54 -2.40 1.73 11.92
N ARG A 55 -2.17 1.78 13.24
CA ARG A 55 -2.94 1.04 14.26
C ARG A 55 -4.18 1.79 14.76
N LEU A 56 -4.33 3.05 14.40
CA LEU A 56 -5.44 3.90 14.85
C LEU A 56 -6.68 3.70 13.96
N PRO A 57 -7.89 3.99 14.48
CA PRO A 57 -9.16 3.73 13.76
C PRO A 57 -9.46 4.82 12.72
N TYR A 58 -8.53 5.03 11.78
CA TYR A 58 -8.70 5.94 10.66
C TYR A 58 -9.61 5.36 9.59
N SER A 59 -10.17 6.23 8.75
CA SER A 59 -10.84 5.81 7.52
C SER A 59 -9.89 5.02 6.60
N ASP A 60 -10.47 4.17 5.75
CA ASP A 60 -9.74 3.41 4.75
C ASP A 60 -8.85 4.31 3.86
N ARG A 61 -9.33 5.52 3.53
CA ARG A 61 -8.57 6.48 2.72
C ARG A 61 -7.30 6.94 3.43
N THR A 62 -7.39 7.31 4.70
CA THR A 62 -6.25 7.76 5.50
C THR A 62 -5.29 6.61 5.76
N LEU A 63 -5.80 5.41 6.11
CA LEU A 63 -4.97 4.20 6.22
C LEU A 63 -4.25 3.85 4.92
N SER A 64 -4.90 4.06 3.76
CA SER A 64 -4.28 3.88 2.45
C SER A 64 -3.11 4.84 2.21
N GLY A 65 -3.27 6.11 2.60
CA GLY A 65 -2.18 7.10 2.52
C GLY A 65 -0.99 6.68 3.38
N ILE A 66 -1.25 6.27 4.63
CA ILE A 66 -0.21 5.80 5.56
C ILE A 66 0.52 4.57 5.02
N ALA A 67 -0.21 3.55 4.58
CA ALA A 67 0.39 2.33 4.05
C ALA A 67 1.20 2.57 2.77
N ARG A 68 0.76 3.47 1.88
CA ARG A 68 1.57 3.85 0.71
C ARG A 68 2.86 4.58 1.10
N ALA A 69 2.82 5.45 2.11
CA ALA A 69 4.02 6.09 2.65
C ALA A 69 4.98 5.07 3.32
N LEU A 70 4.48 3.90 3.70
CA LEU A 70 5.30 2.79 4.22
C LEU A 70 5.93 1.93 3.12
N ALA A 71 5.77 2.25 1.84
CA ALA A 71 6.43 1.59 0.72
C ALA A 71 7.92 1.97 0.60
N VAL A 72 8.66 1.80 1.70
CA VAL A 72 10.08 2.14 1.83
C VAL A 72 10.84 1.00 2.51
N PRO A 73 12.15 0.82 2.23
CA PRO A 73 12.94 -0.28 2.80
C PRO A 73 12.96 -0.33 4.33
N ALA A 74 12.92 0.84 4.98
CA ALA A 74 12.93 0.94 6.44
C ALA A 74 11.69 0.34 7.12
N ALA A 75 10.58 0.16 6.39
CA ALA A 75 9.40 -0.52 6.92
C ALA A 75 9.58 -2.04 7.05
N SER A 76 10.68 -2.61 6.56
CA SER A 76 11.00 -4.04 6.67
C SER A 76 11.08 -4.54 8.12
N GLU A 77 11.42 -3.66 9.07
CA GLU A 77 11.39 -3.95 10.51
C GLU A 77 9.99 -4.35 11.01
N TYR A 78 8.94 -3.90 10.32
CA TYR A 78 7.55 -4.14 10.68
C TYR A 78 6.85 -5.16 9.76
N TRP A 79 7.62 -5.97 9.04
CA TRP A 79 7.14 -6.90 8.02
C TRP A 79 5.95 -7.76 8.47
N ASP A 80 6.10 -8.49 9.58
CA ASP A 80 5.07 -9.43 10.04
C ASP A 80 3.74 -8.72 10.36
N PHE A 81 3.82 -7.49 10.88
CA PHE A 81 2.63 -6.67 11.11
C PHE A 81 1.96 -6.26 9.80
N LEU A 82 2.74 -5.84 8.80
CA LEU A 82 2.21 -5.43 7.49
C LEU A 82 1.56 -6.61 6.75
N VAL A 83 2.17 -7.81 6.83
CA VAL A 83 1.61 -9.04 6.27
C VAL A 83 0.27 -9.37 6.92
N GLN A 84 0.22 -9.40 8.25
CA GLN A 84 -1.04 -9.67 8.96
C GLN A 84 -2.10 -8.63 8.58
N ARG A 85 -1.72 -7.35 8.51
CA ARG A 85 -2.64 -6.28 8.11
C ARG A 85 -3.18 -6.47 6.70
N TYR A 86 -2.34 -6.90 5.77
CA TYR A 86 -2.71 -7.13 4.37
C TYR A 86 -3.68 -8.31 4.21
N ILE A 87 -3.42 -9.41 4.92
CA ILE A 87 -4.30 -10.59 4.94
C ILE A 87 -5.69 -10.20 5.46
N ASP A 88 -5.74 -9.45 6.56
CA ASP A 88 -6.98 -9.03 7.21
C ASP A 88 -7.72 -7.88 6.50
N ALA A 89 -7.06 -7.19 5.57
CA ALA A 89 -7.64 -6.02 4.91
C ALA A 89 -8.80 -6.42 3.99
N LYS A 90 -9.89 -5.65 4.06
CA LYS A 90 -11.04 -5.79 3.15
C LYS A 90 -10.69 -5.25 1.76
N GLN A 91 -11.34 -5.81 0.75
CA GLN A 91 -11.25 -5.38 -0.64
C GLN A 91 -12.64 -5.07 -1.19
N GLY A 92 -12.71 -4.31 -2.28
CA GLY A 92 -13.95 -3.99 -2.97
C GLY A 92 -14.53 -2.63 -2.58
N LYS A 93 -15.86 -2.55 -2.54
CA LYS A 93 -16.58 -1.28 -2.43
C LYS A 93 -16.97 -0.99 -0.98
N GLY A 94 -16.74 0.24 -0.56
CA GLY A 94 -17.24 0.84 0.67
C GLY A 94 -18.72 1.25 0.55
N PRO A 95 -19.27 1.90 1.58
CA PRO A 95 -20.67 2.30 1.59
C PRO A 95 -20.96 3.35 0.52
N VAL A 96 -22.13 3.24 -0.11
CA VAL A 96 -22.74 4.31 -0.90
C VAL A 96 -23.55 5.18 0.06
N PHE A 97 -23.29 6.48 0.09
CA PHE A 97 -24.03 7.39 0.96
C PHE A 97 -25.34 7.84 0.30
N PRO A 98 -26.42 8.12 1.07
CA PRO A 98 -27.66 8.63 0.51
C PRO A 98 -27.44 9.91 -0.31
N GLY A 99 -27.83 9.88 -1.59
CA GLY A 99 -27.64 11.00 -2.52
C GLY A 99 -26.29 11.01 -3.25
N ASP A 100 -25.50 9.94 -3.12
CA ASP A 100 -24.26 9.75 -3.87
C ASP A 100 -24.43 8.60 -4.90
N ASP A 101 -24.03 8.86 -6.14
CA ASP A 101 -23.99 7.87 -7.21
C ASP A 101 -22.60 7.19 -7.28
N THR A 102 -21.62 7.72 -6.55
CA THR A 102 -20.23 7.28 -6.59
C THR A 102 -19.95 6.27 -5.47
N GLU A 103 -19.65 5.03 -5.86
CA GLU A 103 -19.20 4.02 -4.92
C GLU A 103 -17.78 4.33 -4.44
N PHE A 104 -17.57 4.36 -3.12
CA PHE A 104 -16.23 4.46 -2.56
C PHE A 104 -15.48 3.13 -2.79
N VAL A 105 -14.33 3.15 -3.45
CA VAL A 105 -13.48 1.95 -3.56
C VAL A 105 -12.50 1.92 -2.39
N LEU A 106 -12.50 0.83 -1.63
CA LEU A 106 -11.52 0.60 -0.57
C LEU A 106 -10.14 0.44 -1.20
N GLY A 107 -9.15 1.18 -0.71
CA GLY A 107 -7.79 1.21 -1.26
C GLY A 107 -6.72 0.70 -0.29
N PHE A 108 -7.11 0.33 0.93
CA PHE A 108 -6.14 0.04 1.99
C PHE A 108 -5.37 -1.25 1.74
N LYS A 109 -6.01 -2.29 1.19
CA LYS A 109 -5.33 -3.56 0.87
C LYS A 109 -4.29 -3.36 -0.22
N GLU A 110 -4.60 -2.60 -1.28
CA GLU A 110 -3.65 -2.23 -2.34
C GLU A 110 -2.50 -1.39 -1.79
N ALA A 111 -2.79 -0.45 -0.89
CA ALA A 111 -1.77 0.34 -0.22
C ALA A 111 -0.81 -0.52 0.62
N LEU A 112 -1.31 -1.53 1.32
CA LEU A 112 -0.49 -2.49 2.06
C LEU A 112 0.35 -3.37 1.12
N ALA A 113 -0.19 -3.75 -0.04
CA ALA A 113 0.60 -4.45 -1.05
C ALA A 113 1.76 -3.59 -1.57
N CYS A 114 1.55 -2.28 -1.76
CA CYS A 114 2.66 -1.35 -2.05
C CYS A 114 3.67 -1.31 -0.90
N ALA A 115 3.21 -1.25 0.36
CA ALA A 115 4.08 -1.26 1.54
C ALA A 115 5.01 -2.49 1.53
N LEU A 116 4.43 -3.69 1.41
CA LEU A 116 5.15 -4.95 1.34
C LEU A 116 6.14 -4.99 0.17
N SER A 117 5.73 -4.54 -1.02
CA SER A 117 6.63 -4.46 -2.17
C SER A 117 7.78 -3.47 -2.02
N GLY A 118 7.57 -2.37 -1.30
CA GLY A 118 8.60 -1.37 -1.02
C GLY A 118 9.55 -1.78 0.11
N SER A 119 9.08 -2.63 1.02
CA SER A 119 9.81 -3.04 2.23
C SER A 119 10.38 -4.46 2.18
N VAL A 120 10.13 -5.23 1.12
CA VAL A 120 10.62 -6.62 1.03
C VAL A 120 12.14 -6.68 1.00
N THR A 121 12.71 -7.61 1.77
CA THR A 121 14.13 -7.98 1.74
C THR A 121 14.32 -9.31 1.02
N GLU A 122 15.57 -9.69 0.72
CA GLU A 122 15.84 -10.99 0.08
C GLU A 122 15.37 -12.16 0.95
N GLU A 123 15.49 -12.05 2.28
CA GLU A 123 15.07 -13.06 3.24
C GLU A 123 13.54 -13.24 3.28
N ARG A 124 12.79 -12.16 3.08
CA ARG A 124 11.31 -12.17 3.09
C ARG A 124 10.68 -12.37 1.72
N LEU A 125 11.50 -12.45 0.67
CA LEU A 125 11.05 -12.65 -0.69
C LEU A 125 10.22 -13.94 -0.91
N PRO A 126 10.55 -15.09 -0.29
CA PRO A 126 9.70 -16.28 -0.39
C PRO A 126 8.27 -16.03 0.13
N GLU A 127 8.13 -15.31 1.23
CA GLU A 127 6.83 -15.00 1.83
C GLU A 127 6.01 -14.03 0.95
N LEU A 128 6.66 -13.02 0.36
CA LEU A 128 6.00 -12.14 -0.62
C LEU A 128 5.46 -12.93 -1.83
N ILE A 129 6.21 -13.94 -2.29
CA ILE A 129 5.80 -14.80 -3.42
C ILE A 129 4.54 -15.60 -3.05
N GLU A 130 4.48 -16.18 -1.85
CA GLU A 130 3.29 -16.91 -1.40
C GLU A 130 2.04 -15.99 -1.34
N LEU A 131 2.19 -14.75 -0.86
CA LEU A 131 1.10 -13.77 -0.86
C LEU A 131 0.63 -13.41 -2.29
N ALA A 132 1.55 -13.34 -3.26
CA ALA A 132 1.23 -13.08 -4.66
C ALA A 132 0.54 -14.27 -5.34
N LYS A 133 0.87 -15.50 -4.93
CA LYS A 133 0.27 -16.74 -5.44
C LYS A 133 -1.14 -16.99 -4.90
N ASP A 134 -1.45 -16.55 -3.69
CA ASP A 134 -2.75 -16.81 -3.07
C ASP A 134 -3.88 -15.98 -3.73
N PRO A 135 -4.78 -16.59 -4.50
CA PRO A 135 -5.86 -15.87 -5.20
C PRO A 135 -6.86 -15.20 -4.25
N ALA A 136 -6.92 -15.57 -2.97
CA ALA A 136 -7.79 -14.90 -1.99
C ALA A 136 -7.44 -13.41 -1.81
N ASN A 137 -6.21 -13.02 -2.17
CA ASN A 137 -5.75 -11.64 -2.12
C ASN A 137 -6.18 -10.78 -3.32
N GLY A 138 -6.88 -11.35 -4.30
CA GLY A 138 -7.52 -10.61 -5.39
C GLY A 138 -6.55 -9.79 -6.24
N GLU A 139 -7.02 -8.66 -6.76
CA GLU A 139 -6.26 -7.80 -7.70
C GLU A 139 -5.03 -7.13 -7.05
N SER A 140 -5.02 -6.97 -5.73
CA SER A 140 -3.90 -6.35 -5.01
C SER A 140 -2.58 -7.13 -5.15
N ARG A 141 -2.65 -8.43 -5.52
CA ARG A 141 -1.48 -9.27 -5.85
C ARG A 141 -0.62 -8.70 -6.97
N LEU A 142 -1.21 -7.92 -7.89
CA LEU A 142 -0.49 -7.23 -8.95
C LEU A 142 0.60 -6.29 -8.39
N LEU A 143 0.37 -5.70 -7.23
CA LEU A 143 1.31 -4.79 -6.61
C LEU A 143 2.45 -5.54 -5.89
N LEU A 144 2.25 -6.82 -5.53
CA LEU A 144 3.24 -7.66 -4.85
C LEU A 144 4.33 -8.20 -5.79
N ILE A 145 4.07 -8.27 -7.10
CA ILE A 145 5.02 -8.90 -8.06
C ILE A 145 6.12 -7.94 -8.54
N GLY A 146 6.01 -6.64 -8.25
CA GLY A 146 6.97 -5.62 -8.67
C GLY A 146 8.43 -5.90 -8.28
N PRO A 147 8.72 -6.35 -7.03
CA PRO A 147 10.07 -6.74 -6.62
C PRO A 147 10.65 -7.91 -7.41
N LEU A 148 9.83 -8.87 -7.84
CA LEU A 148 10.28 -10.04 -8.61
C LEU A 148 10.91 -9.64 -9.94
N ARG A 149 10.39 -8.59 -10.57
CA ARG A 149 10.94 -8.03 -11.82
C ARG A 149 12.38 -7.51 -11.66
N ARG A 150 12.71 -6.97 -10.49
CA ARG A 150 14.03 -6.35 -10.22
C ARG A 150 15.03 -7.33 -9.61
N SER A 151 14.54 -8.37 -8.96
CA SER A 151 15.34 -9.40 -8.31
C SER A 151 16.03 -10.30 -9.35
N LYS A 152 17.30 -10.64 -9.09
CA LYS A 152 18.06 -11.63 -9.88
C LYS A 152 18.05 -13.03 -9.25
N ALA A 153 17.38 -13.20 -8.10
CA ALA A 153 17.35 -14.47 -7.40
C ALA A 153 16.61 -15.54 -8.22
N VAL A 154 17.11 -16.77 -8.19
CA VAL A 154 16.50 -17.91 -8.90
C VAL A 154 15.04 -18.11 -8.47
N ILE A 155 14.74 -17.92 -7.18
CA ILE A 155 13.36 -18.01 -6.68
C ILE A 155 12.43 -17.00 -7.33
N SER A 156 12.89 -15.79 -7.62
CA SER A 156 12.11 -14.79 -8.34
C SER A 156 11.88 -15.18 -9.78
N GLN A 157 12.91 -15.68 -10.48
CA GLN A 157 12.77 -16.15 -11.86
C GLN A 157 11.74 -17.28 -11.96
N ASN A 158 11.82 -18.26 -11.05
CA ASN A 158 10.87 -19.37 -10.98
C ASN A 158 9.45 -18.87 -10.68
N ALA A 159 9.29 -17.99 -9.70
CA ALA A 159 7.99 -17.42 -9.36
C ALA A 159 7.38 -16.62 -10.52
N VAL A 160 8.20 -15.89 -11.29
CA VAL A 160 7.73 -15.15 -12.47
C VAL A 160 7.27 -16.08 -13.58
N GLU A 161 7.95 -17.21 -13.80
CA GLU A 161 7.52 -18.18 -14.80
C GLU A 161 6.22 -18.87 -14.38
N GLU A 162 6.08 -19.22 -13.11
CA GLU A 162 4.85 -19.80 -12.56
C GLU A 162 3.67 -18.81 -12.64
N LEU A 163 3.84 -17.59 -12.13
CA LEU A 163 2.79 -16.56 -12.07
C LEU A 163 2.40 -16.03 -13.45
N ARG A 164 3.21 -16.26 -14.50
CA ARG A 164 2.85 -15.90 -15.88
C ARG A 164 1.58 -16.62 -16.36
N HIS A 165 1.27 -17.77 -15.79
CA HIS A 165 0.06 -18.52 -16.12
C HIS A 165 -1.17 -18.10 -15.31
N ASP A 166 -1.02 -17.21 -14.31
CA ASP A 166 -2.15 -16.64 -13.58
C ASP A 166 -2.86 -15.60 -14.46
N PRO A 167 -4.16 -15.77 -14.79
CA PRO A 167 -4.88 -14.85 -15.67
C PRO A 167 -4.90 -13.38 -15.21
N GLN A 168 -4.80 -13.13 -13.89
CA GLN A 168 -4.81 -11.80 -13.31
C GLN A 168 -3.45 -11.10 -13.38
N LEU A 169 -2.36 -11.87 -13.45
CA LEU A 169 -0.98 -11.36 -13.41
C LEU A 169 -0.24 -11.49 -14.75
N ALA A 170 -0.68 -12.40 -15.62
CA ALA A 170 -0.07 -12.71 -16.91
C ALA A 170 0.21 -11.46 -17.74
N LYS A 171 -0.79 -10.57 -17.88
CA LYS A 171 -0.67 -9.34 -18.68
C LYS A 171 0.50 -8.46 -18.23
N GLU A 172 0.66 -8.29 -16.92
CA GLU A 172 1.75 -7.48 -16.36
C GLU A 172 3.09 -8.19 -16.53
N ILE A 173 3.17 -9.48 -16.19
CA ILE A 173 4.40 -10.28 -16.29
C ILE A 173 4.89 -10.42 -17.75
N ASP A 174 3.99 -10.50 -18.72
CA ASP A 174 4.32 -10.52 -20.15
C ASP A 174 4.86 -9.18 -20.64
N SER A 175 4.42 -8.08 -20.05
CA SER A 175 4.91 -6.74 -20.41
C SER A 175 6.41 -6.56 -20.10
N TRP A 176 6.96 -7.32 -19.15
CA TRP A 176 8.35 -7.18 -18.71
C TRP A 176 9.37 -7.63 -19.76
N ARG A 177 8.98 -8.51 -20.69
CA ARG A 177 9.84 -9.01 -21.78
C ARG A 177 10.04 -8.01 -22.92
N LYS A 178 9.27 -6.92 -22.98
CA LYS A 178 9.31 -5.93 -24.06
C LYS A 178 10.43 -4.88 -23.91
N LYS A 179 11.62 -5.25 -23.45
CA LYS A 179 12.78 -4.34 -23.38
C LYS A 179 13.99 -4.93 -24.09
#